data_AF-A0A8J5K7P8-F1
#
_entry.id   AF-A0A8J5K7P8-F1
#
_cell.length_a   1.000
_cell.length_b   1.000
_cell.length_c   1.000
_cell.angle_alpha   90.00
_cell.angle_beta   90.00
_cell.angle_gamma   90.00
#
_symmetry.space_group_name_H-M   'P 1'
#
loop_
_entity.id
_entity.type
_entity.pdbx_description
1 polymer ?
#
loop_
_entity_poly.entity_id
_entity_poly.type
_entity_poly.pdbx_seq_one_letter_code
_entity_poly.pdbx_strand_id
1 'polypeptide(L)'
;MAGLAIGIASMRSGEQALLHVGWELGYGKEGSFSFPNVPPMADLIYEVELIGFDEAKEGKARSDMTVEERIAAAERRKVEGNDYFKEEKLEEAMQQYEMAIAYMGDDFMFQLFGKYRDMALAVKNPCHLNMAACLIKLKRYEEAIGQCTIVLSEDENNVKALFRRGKARSELGQIDAAKEDLEKARKHAPQDKAIVQELRLLAEHDKAIYQKQKEIYRGIFGPRAEPKPESSNRLVLFWRWLVALICSLLKFKRHKKE
;
A
#
# COMPACT_ATOMS: atom_id res chain seq x y z
N MET A 1 -17.88 -25.24 20.00
CA MET A 1 -17.32 -24.01 20.60
C MET A 1 -18.42 -22.99 20.86
N ALA A 2 -19.09 -23.08 22.02
CA ALA A 2 -20.23 -22.22 22.33
C ALA A 2 -19.81 -20.80 22.77
N GLY A 3 -18.68 -20.68 23.47
CA GLY A 3 -18.21 -19.40 24.02
C GLY A 3 -17.85 -18.36 22.96
N LEU A 4 -17.19 -18.80 21.88
CA LEU A 4 -16.88 -17.93 20.74
C LEU A 4 -18.17 -17.37 20.10
N ALA A 5 -19.18 -18.21 19.88
CA ALA A 5 -20.44 -17.78 19.30
C ALA A 5 -21.18 -16.75 20.18
N ILE A 6 -21.16 -16.94 21.50
CA ILE A 6 -21.74 -15.99 22.47
C ILE A 6 -21.02 -14.65 22.40
N GLY A 7 -19.68 -14.66 22.38
CA GLY A 7 -18.87 -13.45 22.28
C GLY A 7 -19.16 -12.69 20.98
N ILE A 8 -19.15 -13.38 19.83
CA ILE A 8 -19.46 -12.80 18.52
C ILE A 8 -20.87 -12.19 18.50
N ALA A 9 -21.86 -12.85 19.11
CA ALA A 9 -23.24 -12.35 19.13
C ALA A 9 -23.41 -11.03 19.90
N SER A 10 -22.43 -10.64 20.73
CA SER A 10 -22.43 -9.37 21.46
C SER A 10 -21.69 -8.22 20.75
N MET A 11 -20.97 -8.51 19.66
CA MET A 11 -20.13 -7.56 18.94
C MET A 11 -20.93 -6.71 17.94
N ARG A 12 -20.43 -5.52 17.63
CA ARG A 12 -20.91 -4.67 16.53
C ARG A 12 -20.12 -4.89 15.25
N SER A 13 -20.71 -4.53 14.11
CA SER A 13 -20.01 -4.55 12.81
C SER A 13 -18.78 -3.64 12.85
N GLY A 14 -17.63 -4.15 12.42
CA GLY A 14 -16.32 -3.49 12.49
C GLY A 14 -15.64 -3.52 13.87
N GLU A 15 -16.21 -4.22 14.87
CA GLU A 15 -15.61 -4.30 16.21
C GLU A 15 -14.47 -5.31 16.25
N GLN A 16 -13.33 -4.90 16.83
CA GLN A 16 -12.22 -5.77 17.19
C GLN A 16 -12.27 -6.04 18.71
N ALA A 17 -12.23 -7.31 19.11
CA ALA A 17 -12.33 -7.70 20.51
C ALA A 17 -11.39 -8.87 20.84
N LEU A 18 -10.90 -8.86 22.08
CA LEU A 18 -10.18 -9.98 22.68
C LEU A 18 -11.14 -10.75 23.59
N LEU A 19 -11.54 -11.96 23.19
CA LEU A 19 -12.50 -12.78 23.92
C LEU A 19 -11.77 -13.82 24.76
N HIS A 20 -11.95 -13.73 26.07
CA HIS A 20 -11.48 -14.75 27.02
C HIS A 20 -12.58 -15.79 27.22
N VAL A 21 -12.33 -17.01 26.75
CA VAL A 21 -13.30 -18.12 26.77
C VAL A 21 -12.76 -19.22 27.67
N GLY A 22 -13.44 -19.44 28.81
CA GLY A 22 -13.14 -20.55 29.70
C GLY A 22 -13.30 -21.91 29.00
N TRP A 23 -12.50 -22.89 29.40
CA TRP A 23 -12.46 -24.22 28.79
C TRP A 23 -13.84 -24.90 28.72
N GLU A 24 -14.76 -24.58 29.63
CA GLU A 24 -16.13 -25.11 29.66
C GLU A 24 -16.95 -24.72 28.43
N LEU A 25 -16.70 -23.52 27.89
CA LEU A 25 -17.34 -22.99 26.69
C LEU A 25 -16.45 -23.16 25.43
N GLY A 26 -15.20 -23.61 25.64
CA GLY A 26 -14.21 -23.95 24.62
C GLY A 26 -14.27 -25.42 24.20
N TYR A 27 -13.11 -26.10 24.23
CA TYR A 27 -12.96 -27.50 23.82
C TYR A 27 -13.28 -28.52 24.95
N GLY A 28 -13.70 -28.05 26.12
CA GLY A 28 -14.15 -28.90 27.20
C GLY A 28 -13.04 -29.78 27.80
N LYS A 29 -13.46 -30.89 28.43
CA LYS A 29 -12.55 -31.82 29.12
C LYS A 29 -11.67 -32.64 28.18
N GLU A 30 -12.06 -32.75 26.91
CA GLU A 30 -11.38 -33.61 25.94
C GLU A 30 -10.32 -32.85 25.14
N GLY A 31 -10.47 -31.53 24.99
CA GLY A 31 -9.59 -30.74 24.13
C GLY A 31 -9.86 -30.99 22.65
N SER A 32 -8.88 -30.68 21.80
CA SER A 32 -8.86 -31.02 20.38
C SER A 32 -7.54 -31.67 20.04
N PHE A 33 -7.56 -32.93 19.63
CA PHE A 33 -6.36 -33.64 19.18
C PHE A 33 -6.00 -33.34 17.72
N SER A 34 -6.96 -32.82 16.94
CA SER A 34 -6.75 -32.30 15.57
C SER A 34 -6.33 -30.84 15.57
N PHE A 35 -5.74 -30.34 14.48
CA PHE A 35 -5.38 -28.93 14.37
C PHE A 35 -6.62 -28.01 14.46
N PRO A 36 -6.59 -26.94 15.28
CA PRO A 36 -5.52 -26.59 16.22
C PRO A 36 -5.49 -27.57 17.41
N ASN A 37 -4.30 -28.10 17.72
CA ASN A 37 -4.12 -29.02 18.85
C ASN A 37 -4.29 -28.22 20.15
N VAL A 38 -5.36 -28.50 20.87
CA VAL A 38 -5.73 -27.82 22.12
C VAL A 38 -5.79 -28.84 23.25
N PRO A 39 -5.00 -28.65 24.32
CA PRO A 39 -5.04 -29.56 25.46
C PRO A 39 -6.44 -29.64 26.12
N PRO A 40 -6.74 -30.77 26.79
CA PRO A 40 -7.86 -30.88 27.72
C PRO A 40 -7.94 -29.69 28.69
N MET A 41 -9.15 -29.15 28.91
CA MET A 41 -9.44 -28.09 29.89
C MET A 41 -8.58 -26.82 29.71
N ALA A 42 -8.24 -26.48 28.47
CA ALA A 42 -7.51 -25.25 28.17
C ALA A 42 -8.46 -24.06 27.95
N ASP A 43 -8.20 -22.96 28.65
CA ASP A 43 -8.82 -21.66 28.37
C ASP A 43 -8.29 -21.08 27.07
N LEU A 44 -9.13 -20.32 26.37
CA LEU A 44 -8.84 -19.79 25.06
C LEU A 44 -8.92 -18.27 25.07
N ILE A 45 -8.02 -17.67 24.31
CA ILE A 45 -8.05 -16.24 24.01
C ILE A 45 -8.21 -16.13 22.50
N TYR A 46 -9.31 -15.53 22.07
CA TYR A 46 -9.57 -15.24 20.67
C TYR A 46 -9.37 -13.75 20.41
N GLU A 47 -8.54 -13.42 19.43
CA GLU A 47 -8.52 -12.11 18.81
C GLU A 47 -9.49 -12.16 17.61
N VAL A 48 -10.57 -11.40 17.68
CA VAL A 48 -11.66 -11.46 16.71
C VAL A 48 -11.94 -10.08 16.15
N GLU A 49 -12.07 -10.00 14.84
CA GLU A 49 -12.63 -8.84 14.13
C GLU A 49 -13.96 -9.25 13.50
N LEU A 50 -15.05 -8.61 13.92
CA LEU A 50 -16.35 -8.83 13.29
C LEU A 50 -16.49 -7.90 12.09
N ILE A 51 -16.10 -8.38 10.91
CA ILE A 51 -16.20 -7.62 9.66
C ILE A 51 -17.62 -7.10 9.45
N GLY A 52 -18.63 -7.96 9.65
CA GLY A 52 -20.04 -7.58 9.62
C GLY A 52 -20.96 -8.78 9.58
N PHE A 53 -22.27 -8.53 9.65
CA PHE A 53 -23.29 -9.58 9.64
C PHE A 53 -24.50 -9.17 8.79
N ASP A 54 -25.24 -10.18 8.34
CA ASP A 54 -26.56 -10.00 7.78
C ASP A 54 -27.59 -10.01 8.92
N GLU A 55 -28.49 -9.03 9.00
CA GLU A 55 -29.69 -9.21 9.84
C GLU A 55 -30.49 -10.35 9.22
N ALA A 56 -30.88 -11.35 10.03
CA ALA A 56 -31.62 -12.54 9.60
C ALA A 56 -33.04 -12.28 9.03
N LYS A 57 -33.34 -11.03 8.65
CA LYS A 57 -34.54 -10.64 7.92
C LYS A 57 -34.45 -10.97 6.42
N GLU A 58 -33.25 -11.17 5.88
CA GLU A 58 -33.05 -11.50 4.46
C GLU A 58 -32.18 -12.75 4.25
N GLY A 59 -32.82 -13.92 4.18
CA GLY A 59 -32.27 -15.06 3.44
C GLY A 59 -31.91 -16.31 4.24
N LYS A 60 -31.57 -17.35 3.48
CA LYS A 60 -31.10 -18.66 3.97
C LYS A 60 -29.69 -18.50 4.57
N ALA A 61 -29.30 -19.37 5.51
CA ALA A 61 -27.91 -19.42 5.96
C ALA A 61 -26.98 -19.74 4.78
N ARG A 62 -25.70 -19.31 4.83
CA ARG A 62 -24.72 -19.59 3.77
C ARG A 62 -24.59 -21.07 3.41
N SER A 63 -24.81 -21.96 4.37
CA SER A 63 -24.82 -23.42 4.20
C SER A 63 -25.99 -23.94 3.37
N ASP A 64 -27.09 -23.18 3.35
CA ASP A 64 -28.37 -23.59 2.78
C ASP A 64 -28.65 -22.89 1.44
N MET A 65 -27.75 -21.99 1.02
CA MET A 65 -27.81 -21.31 -0.27
C MET A 65 -27.31 -22.22 -1.39
N THR A 66 -28.01 -22.19 -2.52
CA THR A 66 -27.48 -22.71 -3.79
C THR A 66 -26.28 -21.86 -4.25
N VAL A 67 -25.50 -22.38 -5.20
CA VAL A 67 -24.35 -21.67 -5.78
C VAL A 67 -24.78 -20.32 -6.36
N GLU A 68 -25.89 -20.30 -7.10
CA GLU A 68 -26.45 -19.11 -7.73
C GLU A 68 -26.96 -18.10 -6.71
N GLU A 69 -27.69 -18.55 -5.68
CA GLU A 69 -28.16 -17.68 -4.59
C GLU A 69 -26.99 -17.04 -3.85
N ARG A 70 -25.92 -17.81 -3.61
CA ARG A 70 -24.72 -17.35 -2.90
C ARG A 70 -23.91 -16.34 -3.72
N ILE A 71 -23.74 -16.57 -5.02
CA ILE A 71 -23.11 -15.61 -5.93
C ILE A 71 -23.97 -14.34 -6.05
N ALA A 72 -25.30 -14.48 -6.12
CA ALA A 72 -26.21 -13.34 -6.15
C ALA A 72 -26.17 -12.51 -4.85
N ALA A 73 -26.01 -13.16 -3.68
CA ALA A 73 -25.80 -12.46 -2.42
C ALA A 73 -24.49 -11.66 -2.40
N ALA A 74 -23.40 -12.25 -2.89
CA ALA A 74 -22.13 -11.55 -3.06
C ALA A 74 -22.25 -10.36 -4.02
N GLU A 75 -23.00 -10.51 -5.12
CA GLU A 75 -23.24 -9.43 -6.08
C GLU A 75 -23.99 -8.25 -5.46
N ARG A 76 -25.01 -8.51 -4.62
CA ARG A 76 -25.72 -7.44 -3.89
C ARG A 76 -24.77 -6.62 -3.02
N ARG A 77 -23.92 -7.29 -2.23
CA ARG A 77 -22.90 -6.63 -1.39
C ARG A 77 -21.90 -5.83 -2.22
N LYS A 78 -21.48 -6.34 -3.38
CA LYS A 78 -20.63 -5.58 -4.31
C LYS A 78 -21.32 -4.29 -4.78
N VAL A 79 -22.61 -4.35 -5.11
CA VAL A 79 -23.38 -3.17 -5.55
C VAL A 79 -23.50 -2.15 -4.41
N GLU A 80 -23.81 -2.58 -3.19
CA GLU A 80 -23.84 -1.71 -2.00
C GLU A 80 -22.48 -1.04 -1.76
N GLY A 81 -21.37 -1.80 -1.88
CA GLY A 81 -20.03 -1.25 -1.79
C GLY A 81 -19.73 -0.19 -2.88
N ASN A 82 -20.26 -0.38 -4.10
CA ASN A 82 -20.13 0.62 -5.16
C ASN A 82 -20.89 1.91 -4.83
N ASP A 83 -22.02 1.81 -4.13
CA ASP A 83 -22.81 2.97 -3.73
C ASP A 83 -22.10 3.75 -2.62
N TYR A 84 -21.58 3.07 -1.59
CA TYR A 84 -20.71 3.71 -0.59
C TYR A 84 -19.45 4.34 -1.21
N PHE A 85 -18.86 3.70 -2.22
CA PHE A 85 -17.71 4.25 -2.93
C PHE A 85 -18.04 5.57 -3.66
N LYS A 86 -19.24 5.69 -4.24
CA LYS A 86 -19.70 6.93 -4.87
C LYS A 86 -19.94 8.04 -3.83
N GLU A 87 -20.36 7.65 -2.63
CA GLU A 87 -20.53 8.56 -1.48
C GLU A 87 -19.20 8.93 -0.78
N GLU A 88 -18.07 8.44 -1.28
CA GLU A 88 -16.72 8.61 -0.68
C GLU A 88 -16.57 8.02 0.73
N LYS A 89 -17.48 7.14 1.13
CA LYS A 89 -17.40 6.32 2.35
C LYS A 89 -16.54 5.08 2.08
N LEU A 90 -15.24 5.27 2.09
CA LEU A 90 -14.28 4.29 1.56
C LEU A 90 -14.18 3.04 2.44
N GLU A 91 -14.16 3.22 3.76
CA GLU A 91 -14.10 2.16 4.75
C GLU A 91 -15.36 1.29 4.71
N GLU A 92 -16.55 1.89 4.65
CA GLU A 92 -17.82 1.17 4.52
C GLU A 92 -17.91 0.46 3.17
N ALA A 93 -17.42 1.08 2.09
CA ALA A 93 -17.32 0.43 0.79
C ALA A 93 -16.43 -0.82 0.85
N MET A 94 -15.26 -0.72 1.51
CA MET A 94 -14.35 -1.85 1.71
C MET A 94 -15.00 -2.97 2.51
N GLN A 95 -15.71 -2.63 3.59
CA GLN A 95 -16.45 -3.60 4.40
C GLN A 95 -17.46 -4.38 3.55
N GLN A 96 -18.21 -3.71 2.66
CA GLN A 96 -19.15 -4.39 1.77
C GLN A 96 -18.45 -5.31 0.75
N TYR A 97 -17.33 -4.87 0.16
CA TYR A 97 -16.54 -5.72 -0.74
C TYR A 97 -15.96 -6.94 -0.02
N GLU A 98 -15.50 -6.77 1.22
CA GLU A 98 -14.99 -7.86 2.04
C GLU A 98 -16.10 -8.84 2.40
N MET A 99 -17.28 -8.35 2.77
CA MET A 99 -18.46 -9.20 2.98
C MET A 99 -18.82 -9.98 1.70
N ALA A 100 -18.79 -9.35 0.53
CA ALA A 100 -19.00 -10.04 -0.74
C ALA A 100 -17.96 -11.15 -0.98
N ILE A 101 -16.69 -10.89 -0.69
CA ILE A 101 -15.60 -11.88 -0.81
C ILE A 101 -15.79 -13.02 0.20
N ALA A 102 -16.25 -12.74 1.42
CA ALA A 102 -16.51 -13.77 2.44
C ALA A 102 -17.64 -14.74 2.01
N TYR A 103 -18.61 -14.26 1.23
CA TYR A 103 -19.57 -15.14 0.56
C TYR A 103 -18.90 -16.08 -0.45
N MET A 104 -17.75 -15.71 -1.02
CA MET A 104 -16.96 -16.49 -2.00
C MET A 104 -15.59 -16.91 -1.43
N GLY A 105 -15.58 -17.37 -0.17
CA GLY A 105 -14.40 -17.90 0.50
C GLY A 105 -13.82 -19.14 -0.21
N ASP A 106 -12.59 -19.49 0.14
CA ASP A 106 -11.80 -20.47 -0.61
C ASP A 106 -12.42 -21.87 -0.64
N ASP A 107 -13.02 -22.32 0.46
CA ASP A 107 -13.76 -23.60 0.52
C ASP A 107 -14.89 -23.66 -0.50
N PHE A 108 -15.63 -22.56 -0.67
CA PHE A 108 -16.70 -22.47 -1.66
C PHE A 108 -16.11 -22.42 -3.07
N MET A 109 -15.09 -21.60 -3.30
CA MET A 109 -14.45 -21.47 -4.61
C MET A 109 -13.83 -22.78 -5.10
N PHE A 110 -13.25 -23.58 -4.21
CA PHE A 110 -12.64 -24.87 -4.54
C PHE A 110 -13.66 -25.90 -5.06
N GLN A 111 -14.93 -25.76 -4.66
CA GLN A 111 -16.03 -26.64 -5.10
C GLN A 111 -16.60 -26.24 -6.48
N LEU A 112 -16.27 -25.05 -6.99
CA LEU A 112 -16.83 -24.54 -8.24
C LEU A 112 -15.97 -24.89 -9.45
N PHE A 113 -16.64 -25.30 -10.54
CA PHE A 113 -16.01 -25.61 -11.81
C PHE A 113 -16.77 -24.98 -12.99
N GLY A 114 -16.05 -24.76 -14.09
CA GLY A 114 -16.60 -24.21 -15.33
C GLY A 114 -17.38 -22.92 -15.11
N LYS A 115 -18.59 -22.86 -15.68
CA LYS A 115 -19.48 -21.69 -15.65
C LYS A 115 -19.66 -21.09 -14.24
N TYR A 116 -19.78 -21.92 -13.21
CA TYR A 116 -20.01 -21.43 -11.85
C TYR A 116 -18.79 -20.74 -11.25
N ARG A 117 -17.59 -21.26 -11.55
CA ARG A 117 -16.34 -20.61 -11.16
C ARG A 117 -16.20 -19.27 -11.87
N ASP A 118 -16.50 -19.22 -13.17
CA ASP A 118 -16.43 -17.98 -13.96
C ASP A 118 -17.41 -16.93 -13.43
N MET A 119 -18.64 -17.34 -13.09
CA MET A 119 -19.63 -16.46 -12.47
C MET A 119 -19.17 -15.91 -11.12
N ALA A 120 -18.57 -16.76 -10.26
CA ALA A 120 -18.06 -16.31 -8.97
C ALA A 120 -16.86 -15.37 -9.13
N LEU A 121 -15.92 -15.67 -10.01
CA LEU A 121 -14.77 -14.80 -10.30
C LEU A 121 -15.20 -13.44 -10.91
N ALA A 122 -16.26 -13.42 -11.71
CA ALA A 122 -16.84 -12.19 -12.25
C ALA A 122 -17.39 -11.25 -11.17
N VAL A 123 -17.66 -11.76 -9.96
CA VAL A 123 -18.02 -10.94 -8.79
C VAL A 123 -16.79 -10.68 -7.90
N LYS A 124 -16.00 -11.74 -7.59
CA LYS A 124 -14.85 -11.69 -6.67
C LYS A 124 -13.76 -10.74 -7.17
N ASN A 125 -13.38 -10.81 -8.44
CA ASN A 125 -12.30 -9.99 -9.00
C ASN A 125 -12.63 -8.48 -8.96
N PRO A 126 -13.83 -8.03 -9.37
CA PRO A 126 -14.24 -6.64 -9.17
C PRO A 126 -14.23 -6.17 -7.72
N CYS A 127 -14.60 -7.01 -6.73
CA CYS A 127 -14.53 -6.65 -5.32
C CYS A 127 -13.09 -6.34 -4.89
N HIS A 128 -12.13 -7.23 -5.19
CA HIS A 128 -10.71 -7.00 -4.92
C HIS A 128 -10.19 -5.73 -5.62
N LEU A 129 -10.54 -5.56 -6.89
CA LEU A 129 -10.17 -4.36 -7.64
C LEU A 129 -10.71 -3.11 -6.95
N ASN A 130 -12.00 -3.06 -6.62
CA ASN A 130 -12.62 -1.88 -6.02
C ASN A 130 -12.07 -1.58 -4.64
N MET A 131 -11.77 -2.62 -3.84
CA MET A 131 -11.06 -2.48 -2.59
C MET A 131 -9.66 -1.87 -2.80
N ALA A 132 -8.91 -2.30 -3.82
CA ALA A 132 -7.65 -1.66 -4.18
C ALA A 132 -7.81 -0.18 -4.55
N ALA A 133 -8.93 0.19 -5.20
CA ALA A 133 -9.21 1.60 -5.49
C ALA A 133 -9.51 2.42 -4.22
N CYS A 134 -10.25 1.86 -3.25
CA CYS A 134 -10.44 2.47 -1.93
C CYS A 134 -9.09 2.66 -1.22
N LEU A 135 -8.28 1.60 -1.15
CA LEU A 135 -6.99 1.60 -0.49
C LEU A 135 -6.01 2.61 -1.09
N ILE A 136 -5.99 2.77 -2.41
CA ILE A 136 -5.20 3.81 -3.09
C ILE A 136 -5.67 5.21 -2.67
N LYS A 137 -6.99 5.45 -2.60
CA LYS A 137 -7.53 6.74 -2.12
C LYS A 137 -7.15 7.01 -0.65
N LEU A 138 -7.10 5.96 0.18
CA LEU A 138 -6.67 6.01 1.58
C LEU A 138 -5.14 6.01 1.76
N LYS A 139 -4.37 5.99 0.67
CA LYS A 139 -2.89 5.91 0.68
C LYS A 139 -2.32 4.65 1.36
N ARG A 140 -3.13 3.60 1.47
CA ARG A 140 -2.74 2.26 1.98
C ARG A 140 -2.22 1.40 0.81
N TYR A 141 -1.09 1.83 0.26
CA TYR A 141 -0.60 1.32 -1.03
C TYR A 141 -0.17 -0.16 -1.01
N GLU A 142 0.47 -0.62 0.08
CA GLU A 142 0.92 -2.01 0.20
C GLU A 142 -0.27 -2.99 0.15
N GLU A 143 -1.35 -2.65 0.85
CA GLU A 143 -2.58 -3.45 0.84
C GLU A 143 -3.25 -3.43 -0.53
N ALA A 144 -3.24 -2.28 -1.22
CA ALA A 144 -3.76 -2.19 -2.58
C ALA A 144 -2.99 -3.09 -3.56
N ILE A 145 -1.67 -3.21 -3.39
CA ILE A 145 -0.82 -4.13 -4.17
C ILE A 145 -1.21 -5.58 -3.89
N GLY A 146 -1.45 -5.94 -2.63
CA GLY A 146 -1.95 -7.26 -2.24
C GLY A 146 -3.25 -7.61 -2.96
N GLN A 147 -4.24 -6.71 -2.90
CA GLN A 147 -5.54 -6.91 -3.56
C GLN A 147 -5.42 -7.06 -5.08
N CYS A 148 -4.58 -6.24 -5.73
CA CYS A 148 -4.36 -6.37 -7.18
C CYS A 148 -3.62 -7.68 -7.53
N THR A 149 -2.72 -8.14 -6.67
CA THR A 149 -1.94 -9.37 -6.91
C THR A 149 -2.83 -10.61 -6.86
N ILE A 150 -3.84 -10.64 -5.98
CA ILE A 150 -4.86 -11.71 -5.95
C ILE A 150 -5.61 -11.79 -7.28
N VAL A 151 -5.98 -10.65 -7.87
CA VAL A 151 -6.66 -10.64 -9.18
C VAL A 151 -5.72 -11.11 -10.29
N LEU A 152 -4.44 -10.73 -10.23
CA LEU A 152 -3.44 -11.10 -11.23
C LEU A 152 -3.00 -12.56 -11.16
N SER A 153 -3.19 -13.25 -10.02
CA SER A 153 -2.97 -14.70 -9.97
C SER A 153 -4.07 -15.49 -10.69
N GLU A 154 -5.27 -14.92 -10.84
CA GLU A 154 -6.36 -15.52 -11.62
C GLU A 154 -6.34 -15.03 -13.09
N ASP A 155 -6.09 -13.74 -13.32
CA ASP A 155 -6.01 -13.12 -14.65
C ASP A 155 -4.79 -12.19 -14.73
N GLU A 156 -3.66 -12.74 -15.21
CA GLU A 156 -2.36 -12.06 -15.29
C GLU A 156 -2.36 -10.83 -16.24
N ASN A 157 -3.35 -10.74 -17.13
CA ASN A 157 -3.46 -9.69 -18.14
C ASN A 157 -4.54 -8.65 -17.79
N ASN A 158 -5.07 -8.70 -16.57
CA ASN A 158 -6.10 -7.78 -16.13
C ASN A 158 -5.59 -6.33 -16.10
N VAL A 159 -5.99 -5.53 -17.10
CA VAL A 159 -5.52 -4.15 -17.28
C VAL A 159 -5.79 -3.28 -16.05
N LYS A 160 -6.95 -3.44 -15.40
CA LYS A 160 -7.31 -2.65 -14.21
C LYS A 160 -6.44 -3.00 -13.01
N ALA A 161 -6.14 -4.29 -12.81
CA ALA A 161 -5.28 -4.74 -11.73
C ALA A 161 -3.83 -4.27 -11.94
N LEU A 162 -3.30 -4.44 -13.16
CA LEU A 162 -1.96 -3.97 -13.54
C LEU A 162 -1.82 -2.45 -13.33
N PHE A 163 -2.80 -1.68 -13.81
CA PHE A 163 -2.78 -0.22 -13.65
C PHE A 163 -2.83 0.21 -12.18
N ARG A 164 -3.75 -0.36 -11.39
CA ARG A 164 -3.88 -0.02 -9.96
C ARG A 164 -2.66 -0.43 -9.15
N ARG A 165 -2.09 -1.61 -9.41
CA ARG A 165 -0.84 -2.08 -8.78
C ARG A 165 0.35 -1.21 -9.16
N GLY A 166 0.50 -0.89 -10.45
CA GLY A 166 1.55 -0.02 -10.93
C GLY A 166 1.48 1.37 -10.31
N LYS A 167 0.27 1.95 -10.21
CA LYS A 167 0.06 3.22 -9.52
C LYS A 167 0.44 3.17 -8.03
N ALA A 168 -0.01 2.14 -7.31
CA ALA A 168 0.33 1.98 -5.89
C ALA A 168 1.84 1.80 -5.67
N ARG A 169 2.52 1.04 -6.55
CA ARG A 169 3.98 0.86 -6.54
C ARG A 169 4.73 2.16 -6.83
N SER A 170 4.23 2.96 -7.76
CA SER A 170 4.79 4.28 -8.09
C SER A 170 4.78 5.20 -6.87
N GLU A 171 3.66 5.24 -6.14
CA GLU A 171 3.50 6.02 -4.91
C GLU A 171 4.42 5.55 -3.76
N LEU A 172 4.76 4.25 -3.71
CA LEU A 172 5.75 3.70 -2.78
C LEU A 172 7.21 3.90 -3.22
N GLY A 173 7.45 4.50 -4.39
CA GLY A 173 8.79 4.69 -4.95
C GLY A 173 9.40 3.42 -5.56
N GLN A 174 8.61 2.36 -5.75
CA GLN A 174 9.02 1.13 -6.43
C GLN A 174 8.94 1.31 -7.95
N ILE A 175 9.77 2.23 -8.49
CA ILE A 175 9.58 2.76 -9.83
C ILE A 175 9.75 1.71 -10.94
N ASP A 176 10.76 0.85 -10.84
CA ASP A 176 11.00 -0.20 -11.85
C ASP A 176 9.83 -1.18 -11.93
N ALA A 177 9.32 -1.64 -10.78
CA ALA A 177 8.17 -2.55 -10.69
C ALA A 177 6.87 -1.88 -11.15
N ALA A 178 6.68 -0.60 -10.85
CA ALA A 178 5.55 0.18 -11.33
C ALA A 178 5.56 0.32 -12.86
N LYS A 179 6.73 0.57 -13.44
CA LYS A 179 6.91 0.67 -14.89
C LYS A 179 6.59 -0.63 -15.59
N GLU A 180 7.05 -1.77 -15.07
CA GLU A 180 6.74 -3.10 -15.62
C GLU A 180 5.22 -3.34 -15.70
N ASP A 181 4.50 -3.08 -14.60
CA ASP A 181 3.05 -3.23 -14.53
C ASP A 181 2.33 -2.33 -15.54
N LEU A 182 2.71 -1.06 -15.60
CA LEU A 182 2.07 -0.07 -16.48
C LEU A 182 2.40 -0.32 -17.97
N GLU A 183 3.61 -0.79 -18.28
CA GLU A 183 3.96 -1.20 -19.65
C GLU A 183 3.18 -2.43 -20.08
N LYS A 184 3.00 -3.41 -19.19
CA LYS A 184 2.14 -4.57 -19.46
C LYS A 184 0.69 -4.14 -19.65
N ALA A 185 0.17 -3.26 -18.79
CA ALA A 185 -1.17 -2.69 -18.97
C ALA A 185 -1.32 -1.98 -20.32
N ARG A 186 -0.30 -1.22 -20.75
CA ARG A 186 -0.29 -0.52 -22.05
C ARG A 186 -0.26 -1.46 -23.25
N LYS A 187 0.36 -2.64 -23.14
CA LYS A 187 0.32 -3.65 -24.23
C LYS A 187 -1.11 -4.12 -24.50
N HIS A 188 -1.94 -4.24 -23.46
CA HIS A 188 -3.33 -4.70 -23.57
C HIS A 188 -4.33 -3.56 -23.79
N ALA A 189 -4.02 -2.33 -23.36
CA ALA A 189 -4.85 -1.14 -23.56
C ALA A 189 -4.02 0.07 -24.03
N PRO A 190 -3.53 0.06 -25.29
CA PRO A 190 -2.57 1.07 -25.78
C PRO A 190 -3.15 2.48 -25.90
N GLN A 191 -4.48 2.62 -25.99
CA GLN A 191 -5.17 3.91 -26.12
C GLN A 191 -5.66 4.47 -24.79
N ASP A 192 -5.45 3.78 -23.67
CA ASP A 192 -5.88 4.27 -22.37
C ASP A 192 -5.03 5.47 -21.94
N LYS A 193 -5.67 6.63 -21.90
CA LYS A 193 -5.04 7.91 -21.55
C LYS A 193 -4.47 7.90 -20.13
N ALA A 194 -5.10 7.19 -19.19
CA ALA A 194 -4.65 7.13 -17.81
C ALA A 194 -3.31 6.39 -17.71
N ILE A 195 -3.16 5.27 -18.41
CA ILE A 195 -1.90 4.49 -18.45
C ILE A 195 -0.78 5.31 -19.08
N VAL A 196 -1.07 5.99 -20.20
CA VAL A 196 -0.08 6.84 -20.89
C VAL A 196 0.37 8.00 -20.01
N GLN A 197 -0.56 8.64 -19.31
CA GLN A 197 -0.27 9.73 -18.38
C GLN A 197 0.60 9.24 -17.20
N GLU A 198 0.26 8.11 -16.60
CA GLU A 198 1.00 7.56 -15.46
C GLU A 198 2.45 7.19 -15.86
N LEU A 199 2.63 6.55 -17.01
CA LEU A 199 3.97 6.24 -17.53
C LEU A 199 4.80 7.49 -17.81
N ARG A 200 4.15 8.58 -18.24
CA ARG A 200 4.83 9.86 -18.45
C ARG A 200 5.29 10.47 -17.12
N LEU A 201 4.42 10.47 -16.10
CA LEU A 201 4.77 10.97 -14.76
C LEU A 201 5.94 10.18 -14.17
N LEU A 202 5.92 8.87 -14.34
CA LEU A 202 6.98 7.97 -13.89
C LEU A 202 8.32 8.28 -14.59
N ALA A 203 8.32 8.51 -15.90
CA ALA A 203 9.51 8.90 -16.65
C ALA A 203 10.06 10.29 -16.25
N GLU A 204 9.17 11.25 -15.93
CA GLU A 204 9.56 12.56 -15.42
C GLU A 204 10.21 12.46 -14.03
N HIS A 205 9.67 11.59 -13.16
CA HIS A 205 10.22 11.31 -11.84
C HIS A 205 11.60 10.63 -11.91
N ASP A 206 11.76 9.61 -12.76
CA ASP A 206 13.04 8.94 -13.00
C ASP A 206 14.11 9.90 -13.48
N LYS A 207 13.76 10.78 -14.42
CA LYS A 207 14.68 11.80 -14.94
C LYS A 207 15.12 12.76 -13.83
N ALA A 208 14.20 13.14 -12.93
CA ALA A 208 14.52 13.99 -11.80
C ALA A 208 15.44 13.30 -10.78
N ILE A 209 15.20 12.02 -10.47
CA ILE A 209 16.09 11.22 -9.61
C ILE A 209 17.48 11.13 -10.23
N TYR A 210 17.57 10.79 -11.52
CA TYR A 210 18.84 10.68 -12.23
C TYR A 210 19.63 12.00 -12.23
N GLN A 211 18.95 13.14 -12.44
CA GLN A 211 19.58 14.46 -12.36
C GLN A 211 20.13 14.76 -10.96
N LYS A 212 19.36 14.47 -9.90
CA LYS A 212 19.83 14.62 -8.51
C LYS A 212 21.04 13.75 -8.22
N GLN A 213 21.00 12.48 -8.62
CA GLN A 213 22.12 11.56 -8.48
C GLN A 213 23.36 12.11 -9.21
N LYS A 214 23.22 12.56 -10.46
CA LYS A 214 24.31 13.13 -11.24
C LYS A 214 24.95 14.35 -10.56
N GLU A 215 24.17 15.26 -10.02
CA GLU A 215 24.70 16.43 -9.28
C GLU A 215 25.42 16.02 -7.98
N ILE A 216 24.90 15.01 -7.26
CA ILE A 216 25.57 14.44 -6.09
C ILE A 216 26.93 13.83 -6.48
N TYR A 217 26.97 12.98 -7.51
CA TYR A 217 28.22 12.39 -7.99
C TYR A 217 29.22 13.46 -8.46
N ARG A 218 28.74 14.52 -9.12
CA ARG A 218 29.58 15.66 -9.51
C ARG A 218 30.16 16.41 -8.30
N GLY A 219 29.40 16.54 -7.21
CA GLY A 219 29.90 17.15 -5.98
C GLY A 219 30.93 16.31 -5.24
N ILE A 220 30.76 14.97 -5.25
CA ILE A 220 31.64 14.03 -4.52
C ILE A 220 32.92 13.72 -5.31
N PHE A 221 32.81 13.54 -6.64
CA PHE A 221 33.90 13.04 -7.49
C PHE A 221 34.26 13.97 -8.65
N GLY A 222 33.60 15.13 -8.77
CA GLY A 222 33.97 16.12 -9.76
C GLY A 222 35.34 16.75 -9.48
N PRO A 223 35.89 17.48 -10.47
CA PRO A 223 37.12 18.25 -10.26
C PRO A 223 36.94 19.17 -9.05
N ARG A 224 37.87 19.14 -8.08
CA ARG A 224 37.88 20.11 -6.98
C ARG A 224 37.88 21.51 -7.61
N ALA A 225 36.97 22.37 -7.15
CA ALA A 225 36.95 23.75 -7.59
C ALA A 225 38.37 24.34 -7.44
N GLU A 226 38.96 24.79 -8.55
CA GLU A 226 40.25 25.46 -8.48
C GLU A 226 40.12 26.65 -7.53
N PRO A 227 41.10 26.86 -6.62
CA PRO A 227 41.07 28.03 -5.76
C PRO A 227 40.94 29.25 -6.66
N LYS A 228 39.88 30.05 -6.47
CA LYS A 228 39.68 31.30 -7.20
C LYS A 228 40.99 32.08 -7.11
N PRO A 229 41.57 32.56 -8.24
CA PRO A 229 42.79 33.35 -8.16
C PRO A 229 42.52 34.51 -7.20
N GLU A 230 43.32 34.62 -6.14
CA GLU A 230 43.20 35.71 -5.18
C GLU A 230 43.19 37.01 -5.98
N SER A 231 42.05 37.72 -5.96
CA SER A 231 41.97 39.01 -6.62
C SER A 231 42.96 39.92 -5.90
N SER A 232 44.10 40.18 -6.55
CA SER A 232 45.15 41.05 -6.02
C SER A 232 44.55 42.41 -5.75
N ASN A 233 44.19 42.63 -4.48
CA ASN A 233 43.52 43.85 -4.08
C ASN A 233 44.61 44.92 -4.01
N ARG A 234 44.70 45.77 -5.05
CA ARG A 234 45.76 46.78 -5.20
C ARG A 234 45.90 47.67 -3.96
N LEU A 235 44.81 47.87 -3.22
CA LEU A 235 44.80 48.55 -1.93
C LEU A 235 45.60 47.79 -0.86
N VAL A 236 45.44 46.47 -0.75
CA VAL A 236 46.19 45.65 0.22
C VAL A 236 47.68 45.64 -0.10
N LEU A 237 48.05 45.59 -1.38
CA LEU A 237 49.45 45.73 -1.80
C LEU A 237 50.00 47.12 -1.48
N PHE A 238 49.22 48.17 -1.72
CA PHE A 238 49.59 49.54 -1.38
C PHE A 238 49.78 49.73 0.13
N TRP A 239 48.87 49.21 0.96
CA TRP A 239 48.97 49.27 2.41
C TRP A 239 50.17 48.48 2.94
N ARG A 240 50.48 47.31 2.37
CA ARG A 240 51.70 46.56 2.71
C ARG A 240 52.98 47.35 2.39
N TRP A 241 53.02 48.00 1.23
CA TRP A 241 54.13 48.86 0.85
C TRP A 241 54.25 50.08 1.77
N LEU A 242 53.13 50.74 2.09
CA LEU A 242 53.10 51.91 2.97
C LEU A 242 53.59 51.57 4.39
N VAL A 243 53.15 50.43 4.93
CA VAL A 243 53.61 49.94 6.24
C VAL A 243 55.10 49.63 6.21
N ALA A 244 55.61 49.00 5.15
CA ALA A 244 57.04 48.74 5.00
C ALA A 244 57.86 50.05 4.92
N LEU A 245 57.36 51.06 4.21
CA LEU A 245 57.97 52.39 4.13
C LEU A 245 58.02 53.08 5.50
N ILE A 246 56.93 53.06 6.25
CA ILE A 246 56.85 53.64 7.60
C ILE A 246 57.81 52.92 8.55
N CYS A 247 57.83 51.58 8.53
CA CYS A 247 58.76 50.78 9.35
C CYS A 247 60.23 51.06 9.00
N SER A 248 60.56 51.24 7.71
CA SER A 248 61.90 51.63 7.26
C SER A 248 62.29 53.02 7.81
N LEU A 249 61.40 54.00 7.69
CA LEU A 249 61.63 55.37 8.17
C LEU A 249 61.76 55.45 9.71
N LEU A 250 61.02 54.61 10.45
CA LEU A 250 61.15 54.48 11.91
C LEU A 250 62.48 53.84 12.32
N LYS A 251 62.96 52.82 11.58
CA LYS A 251 64.31 52.25 11.80
C LYS A 251 65.41 53.27 11.51
N PHE A 252 65.26 54.09 10.46
CA PHE A 252 66.22 55.13 10.11
C PHE A 252 66.29 56.26 11.14
N LYS A 253 65.15 56.64 11.74
CA LYS A 253 65.12 57.62 12.85
C LYS A 253 65.74 57.09 14.15
N ARG A 254 65.73 55.78 14.37
CA ARG A 254 66.38 55.14 15.54
C ARG A 254 67.91 55.16 15.45
N HIS A 255 68.48 54.99 14.26
CA HIS A 255 69.94 55.02 14.04
C HIS A 255 70.58 56.42 14.10
N LYS A 256 69.78 57.50 14.09
CA LYS A 256 70.28 58.89 14.13
C LYS A 256 70.27 59.52 15.53
N LYS A 257 69.96 58.72 16.56
CA LYS A 257 69.82 59.14 17.97
C LYS A 257 70.82 58.48 18.93
N GLU A 258 71.85 57.81 18.40
CA GLU A 258 73.05 57.39 19.13
C GLU A 258 74.24 58.28 18.76
#